data_AF-A0A1Z7WWF7-F1
#
_entry.id   AF-A0A1Z7WWF7-F1
#
_cell.length_a   1.000
_cell.length_b   1.000
_cell.length_c   1.000
_cell.angle_alpha   90.00
_cell.angle_beta   90.00
_cell.angle_gamma   90.00
#
_symmetry.space_group_name_H-M   'P 1'
#
loop_
_entity.id
_entity.type
_entity.pdbx_description
1 polymer ?
#
loop_
_entity_poly.entity_id
_entity_poly.type
_entity_poly.pdbx_seq_one_letter_code
_entity_poly.pdbx_strand_id
1 'polypeptide(L)'
;MRKLLYIFLFLIPFTADTAALMTGKVFIDINLLDEPNNSGNVIESLNANTPITIQQRQSSWSQVETAANIGWVPTLTIRIVSVTQQSNVDGATDVVTERLGGVGTKKTVVATFGIRGIDEESLKGAELSEEQLALLESYQVSKSVAAQFSRTAGLKSKRVDYFDVTVEVEQ
;
A
#
# COMPACT_ATOMS: atom_id res chain seq x y z
N MET A 1 -62.01 13.44 -17.94
CA MET A 1 -60.94 13.95 -17.05
C MET A 1 -60.64 12.86 -16.02
N ARG A 2 -59.73 11.93 -16.33
CA ARG A 2 -58.33 11.90 -15.86
C ARG A 2 -58.20 11.61 -14.36
N LYS A 3 -58.27 10.33 -13.97
CA LYS A 3 -57.65 9.79 -12.73
C LYS A 3 -57.42 8.28 -12.88
N LEU A 4 -56.32 7.89 -13.52
CA LEU A 4 -55.62 6.64 -13.20
C LEU A 4 -54.21 6.76 -13.78
N LEU A 5 -53.25 7.14 -12.95
CA LEU A 5 -51.84 7.00 -13.30
C LEU A 5 -51.10 6.52 -12.06
N TYR A 6 -50.64 5.29 -12.17
CA TYR A 6 -49.87 4.53 -11.21
C TYR A 6 -48.66 5.33 -10.70
N ILE A 7 -48.61 5.58 -9.40
CA ILE A 7 -47.36 5.86 -8.70
C ILE A 7 -46.91 4.53 -8.10
N PHE A 8 -46.11 3.83 -8.90
CA PHE A 8 -45.28 2.73 -8.41
C PHE A 8 -44.19 3.39 -7.56
N LEU A 9 -44.44 3.42 -6.24
CA LEU A 9 -43.50 3.85 -5.22
C LEU A 9 -42.30 2.91 -5.25
N PHE A 10 -41.28 3.26 -6.04
CA PHE A 10 -39.99 2.57 -6.05
C PHE A 10 -39.24 3.00 -4.78
N LEU A 11 -39.58 2.36 -3.66
CA LEU A 11 -38.86 2.45 -2.39
C LEU A 11 -37.54 1.69 -2.58
N ILE A 12 -36.51 2.38 -3.06
CA ILE A 12 -35.14 1.84 -3.08
C ILE A 12 -34.69 1.79 -1.62
N PRO A 13 -34.40 0.61 -1.04
CA PRO A 13 -33.77 0.55 0.27
C PRO A 13 -32.38 1.20 0.15
N PHE A 14 -32.18 2.31 0.87
CA PHE A 14 -30.85 2.87 1.09
C PHE A 14 -30.09 1.87 1.96
N THR A 15 -29.38 0.93 1.33
CA THR A 15 -28.47 0.05 2.04
C THR A 15 -27.36 0.91 2.61
N ALA A 16 -27.29 1.03 3.93
CA ALA A 16 -26.14 1.62 4.60
C ALA A 16 -24.94 0.72 4.34
N ASP A 17 -24.09 1.11 3.40
CA ASP A 17 -22.80 0.47 3.19
C ASP A 17 -22.03 0.56 4.51
N THR A 18 -21.87 -0.59 5.17
CA THR A 18 -21.14 -0.66 6.43
C THR A 18 -19.66 -0.63 6.06
N ALA A 19 -19.10 0.57 6.00
CA ALA A 19 -17.70 0.79 5.69
C ALA A 19 -16.83 0.16 6.78
N ALA A 20 -15.85 -0.65 6.37
CA ALA A 20 -14.81 -1.12 7.27
C ALA A 20 -14.04 0.10 7.82
N LEU A 21 -14.02 0.25 9.14
CA LEU A 21 -13.27 1.32 9.79
C LEU A 21 -11.78 0.96 9.74
N MET A 22 -11.06 1.54 8.79
CA MET A 22 -9.61 1.42 8.69
C MET A 22 -8.99 2.67 9.31
N THR A 23 -8.10 2.50 10.29
CA THR A 23 -7.35 3.62 10.86
C THR A 23 -5.91 3.58 10.38
N GLY A 24 -5.33 4.76 10.21
CA GLY A 24 -3.99 4.91 9.69
C GLY A 24 -3.36 6.24 10.10
N LYS A 25 -2.27 6.56 9.42
CA LYS A 25 -1.62 7.87 9.49
C LYS A 25 -1.09 8.26 8.13
N VAL A 26 -1.06 9.55 7.84
CA VAL A 26 -0.27 10.05 6.70
C VAL A 26 1.21 9.98 7.10
N PHE A 27 2.13 9.55 6.23
CA PHE A 27 3.57 9.48 6.58
C PHE A 27 4.43 10.63 6.04
N ILE A 28 3.83 11.58 5.30
CA ILE A 28 4.46 12.80 4.78
C ILE A 28 3.54 14.01 5.06
N ASP A 29 4.09 15.21 4.92
CA ASP A 29 3.29 16.44 4.91
C ASP A 29 2.46 16.51 3.62
N ILE A 30 1.15 16.75 3.74
CA ILE A 30 0.25 16.80 2.59
C ILE A 30 -0.98 17.66 2.85
N ASN A 31 -1.62 18.13 1.79
CA ASN A 31 -2.91 18.80 1.86
C ASN A 31 -4.07 17.81 1.79
N LEU A 32 -5.05 18.01 2.67
CA LEU A 32 -6.37 17.42 2.59
C LEU A 32 -7.20 18.21 1.56
N LEU A 33 -7.71 17.54 0.54
CA LEU A 33 -8.45 18.17 -0.55
C LEU A 33 -9.96 17.90 -0.45
N ASP A 34 -10.79 18.77 -1.00
CA ASP A 34 -12.24 18.56 -1.09
C ASP A 34 -12.65 17.52 -2.13
N GLU A 35 -11.85 17.37 -3.18
CA GLU A 35 -12.08 16.44 -4.29
C GLU A 35 -10.92 15.44 -4.48
N PRO A 36 -11.18 14.24 -5.03
CA PRO A 36 -10.19 13.21 -5.30
C PRO A 36 -9.39 13.50 -6.58
N ASN A 37 -8.79 14.69 -6.67
CA ASN A 37 -7.94 15.11 -7.78
C ASN A 37 -6.92 16.17 -7.34
N ASN A 38 -5.86 16.37 -8.14
CA ASN A 38 -4.78 17.31 -7.80
C ASN A 38 -5.17 18.80 -7.90
N SER A 39 -6.35 19.10 -8.44
CA SER A 39 -6.89 20.46 -8.59
C SER A 39 -7.96 20.78 -7.54
N GLY A 40 -8.24 19.87 -6.61
CA GLY A 40 -9.15 20.11 -5.50
C GLY A 40 -8.68 21.26 -4.61
N ASN A 41 -9.63 21.91 -3.95
CA ASN A 41 -9.32 22.97 -3.01
C ASN A 41 -8.73 22.37 -1.73
N VAL A 42 -7.74 23.06 -1.17
CA VAL A 42 -7.12 22.66 0.08
C VAL A 42 -8.05 23.00 1.25
N ILE A 43 -8.52 21.97 1.96
CA ILE A 43 -9.30 22.09 3.19
C ILE A 43 -8.36 22.35 4.38
N GLU A 44 -7.30 21.55 4.48
CA GLU A 44 -6.38 21.56 5.62
C GLU A 44 -4.99 21.06 5.17
N SER A 45 -3.93 21.55 5.82
CA SER A 45 -2.59 20.98 5.66
C SER A 45 -2.29 20.04 6.82
N LEU A 46 -2.00 18.77 6.51
CA LEU A 46 -1.70 17.71 7.45
C LEU A 46 -0.19 17.52 7.54
N ASN A 47 0.34 17.47 8.75
CA ASN A 47 1.74 17.12 8.99
C ASN A 47 1.93 15.60 8.88
N ALA A 48 3.16 15.18 8.61
CA ALA A 48 3.57 13.80 8.67
C ALA A 48 3.21 13.16 10.03
N ASN A 49 2.78 11.91 9.98
CA ASN A 49 2.27 11.10 11.09
C ASN A 49 0.91 11.52 11.68
N THR A 50 0.18 12.45 11.05
CA THR A 50 -1.18 12.79 11.46
C THR A 50 -2.08 11.55 11.42
N PRO A 51 -2.75 11.18 12.54
CA PRO A 51 -3.67 10.06 12.59
C PRO A 51 -4.94 10.38 11.78
N ILE A 52 -5.43 9.37 11.06
CA ILE A 52 -6.60 9.49 10.19
C ILE A 52 -7.45 8.22 10.23
N THR A 53 -8.74 8.38 9.95
CA THR A 53 -9.66 7.26 9.69
C THR A 53 -10.00 7.25 8.21
N ILE A 54 -9.81 6.13 7.53
CA ILE A 54 -10.11 5.98 6.10
C ILE A 54 -11.55 5.50 6.01
N GLN A 55 -12.41 6.31 5.36
CA GLN A 55 -13.81 5.96 5.19
C GLN A 55 -14.05 5.18 3.89
N GLN A 56 -13.46 5.66 2.80
CA GLN A 56 -13.60 5.02 1.50
C GLN A 56 -12.40 5.26 0.59
N ARG A 57 -12.32 4.49 -0.49
CA ARG A 57 -11.27 4.60 -1.50
C ARG A 57 -11.90 4.76 -2.87
N GLN A 58 -11.43 5.76 -3.61
CA GLN A 58 -11.79 5.96 -5.00
C GLN A 58 -10.51 6.02 -5.84
N SER A 59 -10.23 4.95 -6.58
CA SER A 59 -9.05 4.85 -7.44
C SER A 59 -7.73 5.08 -6.66
N SER A 60 -6.95 6.09 -7.05
CA SER A 60 -5.69 6.51 -6.42
C SER A 60 -5.87 7.42 -5.18
N TRP A 61 -7.11 7.69 -4.78
CA TRP A 61 -7.46 8.59 -3.69
C TRP A 61 -8.23 7.87 -2.59
N SER A 62 -8.03 8.33 -1.37
CA SER A 62 -8.72 7.83 -0.19
C SER A 62 -9.39 9.01 0.52
N GLN A 63 -10.67 8.85 0.83
CA GLN A 63 -11.36 9.80 1.68
C GLN A 63 -11.02 9.46 3.13
N VAL A 64 -10.52 10.46 3.83
CA VAL A 64 -9.99 10.35 5.18
C VAL A 64 -10.67 11.38 6.07
N GLU A 65 -10.91 10.97 7.29
CA GLU A 65 -11.43 11.79 8.37
C GLU A 65 -10.28 12.07 9.34
N THR A 66 -10.06 13.37 9.57
CA THR A 66 -9.16 13.90 10.60
C THR A 66 -9.97 14.28 11.83
N ALA A 67 -9.32 14.82 12.86
CA ALA A 67 -10.03 15.30 14.05
C ALA A 67 -10.99 16.48 13.76
N ALA A 68 -10.77 17.21 12.66
CA ALA A 68 -11.49 18.43 12.35
C ALA A 68 -12.29 18.35 11.03
N ASN A 69 -11.80 17.61 10.03
CA ASN A 69 -12.32 17.66 8.67
C ASN A 69 -12.34 16.28 8.00
N ILE A 70 -13.16 16.16 6.96
CA ILE A 70 -13.16 15.01 6.06
C ILE A 70 -12.77 15.50 4.67
N GLY A 71 -11.86 14.79 4.00
CA GLY A 71 -11.41 15.13 2.65
C GLY A 71 -10.62 14.01 2.01
N TRP A 72 -9.93 14.32 0.92
CA TRP A 72 -9.23 13.36 0.09
C TRP A 72 -7.73 13.54 0.17
N VAL A 73 -7.02 12.42 0.25
CA VAL A 73 -5.56 12.36 0.10
C VAL A 73 -5.18 11.22 -0.85
N PRO A 74 -4.03 11.28 -1.53
CA PRO A 74 -3.56 10.18 -2.36
C PRO A 74 -3.33 8.93 -1.51
N THR A 75 -3.83 7.77 -1.93
CA THR A 75 -3.77 6.57 -1.08
C THR A 75 -2.33 6.14 -0.75
N LEU A 76 -1.38 6.43 -1.63
CA LEU A 76 0.03 6.09 -1.45
C LEU A 76 0.72 6.87 -0.34
N THR A 77 0.09 7.89 0.24
CA THR A 77 0.65 8.67 1.37
C THR A 77 0.17 8.18 2.73
N ILE A 78 -0.73 7.18 2.74
CA ILE A 78 -1.32 6.61 3.94
C ILE A 78 -0.57 5.34 4.36
N ARG A 79 -0.28 5.25 5.66
CA ARG A 79 0.13 4.01 6.34
C ARG A 79 -1.03 3.52 7.20
N ILE A 80 -1.58 2.37 6.86
CA ILE A 80 -2.65 1.73 7.63
C ILE A 80 -2.07 1.14 8.92
N VAL A 81 -2.72 1.40 10.06
CA VAL A 81 -2.29 0.98 11.40
C VAL A 81 -3.19 -0.13 11.94
N SER A 82 -4.50 -0.06 11.70
CA SER A 82 -5.44 -1.14 12.03
C SER A 82 -6.62 -1.17 11.06
N VAL A 83 -7.17 -2.36 10.87
CA VAL A 83 -8.44 -2.57 10.16
C VAL A 83 -9.36 -3.27 11.13
N THR A 84 -10.39 -2.57 11.59
CA THR A 84 -11.42 -3.19 12.42
C THR A 84 -12.53 -3.66 11.49
N GLN A 85 -12.53 -4.95 11.17
CA GLN A 85 -13.68 -5.56 10.50
C GLN A 85 -14.77 -5.72 11.56
N GLN A 86 -15.94 -5.08 11.35
CA GLN A 86 -17.11 -5.41 12.13
C GLN A 86 -17.64 -6.75 11.61
N SER A 87 -17.50 -7.78 12.44
CA SER A 87 -17.86 -9.16 12.16
C SER A 87 -19.34 -9.29 11.83
N ASN A 88 -19.73 -9.11 10.56
CA ASN A 88 -21.02 -9.57 10.02
C ASN A 88 -21.08 -9.41 8.49
N VAL A 89 -20.28 -10.18 7.75
CA VAL A 89 -20.64 -10.54 6.38
C VAL A 89 -20.16 -11.96 6.12
N ASP A 90 -21.10 -12.90 6.14
CA ASP A 90 -20.90 -14.30 5.77
C ASP A 90 -20.35 -14.39 4.33
N GLY A 91 -19.17 -14.99 4.19
CA GLY A 91 -18.82 -15.78 3.01
C GLY A 91 -18.16 -15.09 1.80
N ALA A 92 -17.89 -13.78 1.81
CA ALA A 92 -17.23 -13.10 0.67
C ALA A 92 -15.88 -12.43 0.98
N THR A 93 -15.44 -12.46 2.24
CA THR A 93 -14.25 -11.72 2.74
C THR A 93 -12.96 -12.52 2.68
N ASP A 94 -13.00 -13.82 2.41
CA ASP A 94 -11.79 -14.66 2.40
C ASP A 94 -10.82 -14.27 1.26
N VAL A 95 -11.38 -13.88 0.10
CA VAL A 95 -10.60 -13.54 -1.10
C VAL A 95 -9.95 -12.15 -1.03
N VAL A 96 -10.46 -11.24 -0.19
CA VAL A 96 -9.91 -9.88 -0.03
C VAL A 96 -8.85 -9.85 1.06
N THR A 97 -9.01 -10.70 2.08
CA THR A 97 -8.04 -10.86 3.19
C THR A 97 -6.74 -11.52 2.70
N GLU A 98 -6.83 -12.42 1.71
CA GLU A 98 -5.68 -13.09 1.11
C GLU A 98 -4.89 -12.17 0.15
N ARG A 99 -5.57 -11.29 -0.59
CA ARG A 99 -4.92 -10.39 -1.58
C ARG A 99 -4.31 -9.12 -0.97
N LEU A 100 -4.66 -8.77 0.26
CA LEU A 100 -4.15 -7.58 0.96
C LEU A 100 -3.26 -7.88 2.17
N GLY A 101 -2.97 -9.17 2.42
CA GLY A 101 -1.98 -9.60 3.39
C GLY A 101 -2.51 -9.64 4.82
N GLY A 102 -3.05 -10.80 5.21
CA GLY A 102 -3.09 -11.20 6.61
C GLY A 102 -4.33 -11.97 7.01
N VAL A 103 -4.30 -13.29 6.86
CA VAL A 103 -5.07 -14.17 7.72
C VAL A 103 -4.50 -14.03 9.14
N GLY A 104 -5.37 -13.67 10.08
CA GLY A 104 -5.23 -13.98 11.51
C GLY A 104 -4.01 -13.39 12.22
N THR A 105 -4.26 -12.36 13.04
CA THR A 105 -3.52 -12.12 14.29
C THR A 105 -1.99 -12.25 14.19
N LYS A 106 -1.26 -11.27 13.64
CA LYS A 106 -0.08 -10.55 14.22
C LYS A 106 0.29 -9.40 13.29
N LYS A 107 0.44 -8.22 13.87
CA LYS A 107 0.85 -6.96 13.23
C LYS A 107 2.21 -7.11 12.55
N THR A 108 2.25 -7.34 11.23
CA THR A 108 3.48 -7.20 10.43
C THR A 108 3.48 -5.81 9.79
N VAL A 109 3.79 -4.80 10.60
CA VAL A 109 4.14 -3.48 10.08
C VAL A 109 5.60 -3.57 9.63
N VAL A 110 5.81 -3.93 8.36
CA VAL A 110 7.14 -3.91 7.74
C VAL A 110 7.54 -2.45 7.48
N ALA A 111 8.49 -1.96 8.27
CA ALA A 111 9.19 -0.72 7.98
C ALA A 111 10.29 -1.01 6.95
N THR A 112 10.13 -0.44 5.75
CA THR A 112 11.20 0.15 4.92
C THR A 112 12.47 -0.69 4.69
N PHE A 113 12.64 -1.10 3.42
CA PHE A 113 13.78 -1.79 2.81
C PHE A 113 13.79 -3.31 2.93
N GLY A 114 12.91 -3.93 2.13
CA GLY A 114 13.33 -5.02 1.27
C GLY A 114 13.28 -6.43 1.83
N ILE A 115 12.11 -6.90 2.28
CA ILE A 115 11.53 -8.25 2.07
C ILE A 115 10.19 -8.30 2.81
N ARG A 116 9.07 -8.43 2.08
CA ARG A 116 7.76 -8.56 2.74
C ARG A 116 7.71 -9.90 3.48
N GLY A 117 7.51 -9.88 4.80
CA GLY A 117 7.25 -11.10 5.58
C GLY A 117 8.47 -11.85 6.09
N ILE A 118 9.65 -11.22 6.12
CA ILE A 118 10.84 -11.77 6.79
C ILE A 118 11.20 -10.84 7.96
N ASP A 119 11.14 -11.39 9.17
CA ASP A 119 11.43 -10.72 10.43
C ASP A 119 12.86 -11.00 10.92
N GLU A 120 13.35 -10.22 11.89
CA GLU A 120 14.71 -10.35 12.43
C GLU A 120 14.99 -11.73 13.06
N GLU A 121 13.97 -12.39 13.61
CA GLU A 121 14.10 -13.71 14.21
C GLU A 121 14.25 -14.78 13.12
N SER A 122 13.45 -14.70 12.05
CA SER A 122 13.61 -15.56 10.86
C SER A 122 14.96 -15.38 10.17
N LEU A 123 15.58 -14.20 10.24
CA LEU A 123 16.94 -13.98 9.70
C LEU A 123 18.03 -14.63 10.56
N LYS A 124 17.86 -14.67 11.89
CA LYS A 124 18.84 -15.29 12.81
C LYS A 124 18.87 -16.80 12.68
N GLY A 125 17.74 -17.42 12.33
CA GLY A 125 17.61 -18.86 12.07
C GLY A 125 17.77 -19.27 10.61
N ALA A 126 18.16 -18.35 9.71
CA ALA A 126 18.27 -18.66 8.29
C ALA A 126 19.43 -19.64 8.04
N GLU A 127 19.09 -20.83 7.54
CA GLU A 127 20.06 -21.84 7.15
C GLU A 127 20.36 -21.76 5.64
N LEU A 128 21.58 -22.15 5.25
CA LEU A 128 21.98 -22.23 3.85
C LEU A 128 21.16 -23.31 3.13
N SER A 129 20.43 -22.91 2.08
CA SER A 129 19.87 -23.86 1.13
C SER A 129 20.78 -24.01 -0.08
N GLU A 130 21.47 -25.14 -0.17
CA GLU A 130 22.35 -25.47 -1.30
C GLU A 130 21.59 -25.53 -2.63
N GLU A 131 20.35 -26.02 -2.62
CA GLU A 131 19.49 -26.10 -3.81
C GLU A 131 19.15 -24.70 -4.34
N GLN A 132 18.83 -23.76 -3.44
CA GLN A 132 18.48 -22.39 -3.81
C GLN A 132 19.73 -21.61 -4.25
N LEU A 133 20.90 -21.91 -3.66
CA LEU A 133 22.18 -21.36 -4.10
C LEU A 133 22.53 -21.84 -5.52
N ALA A 134 22.41 -23.13 -5.81
CA ALA A 134 22.65 -23.66 -7.15
C ALA A 134 21.69 -23.07 -8.20
N LEU A 135 20.42 -22.88 -7.83
CA LEU A 135 19.45 -22.21 -8.69
C LEU A 135 19.84 -20.74 -8.95
N LEU A 136 20.28 -20.02 -7.92
CA LEU A 136 20.77 -18.64 -8.06
C LEU A 136 21.97 -18.55 -9.00
N GLU A 137 22.94 -19.46 -8.84
CA GLU A 137 24.12 -19.55 -9.72
C GLU A 137 23.73 -19.82 -11.17
N SER A 138 22.65 -20.58 -11.41
CA SER A 138 22.15 -20.85 -12.77
C SER A 138 21.61 -19.59 -13.47
N TYR A 139 21.14 -18.59 -12.73
CA TYR A 139 20.69 -17.31 -13.29
C TYR A 139 21.85 -16.34 -13.54
N GLN A 140 23.08 -16.68 -13.13
CA GLN A 140 24.23 -15.81 -13.32
C GLN A 140 24.67 -15.79 -14.80
N VAL A 141 24.66 -14.59 -15.39
CA VAL A 141 25.23 -14.37 -16.72
C VAL A 141 26.74 -14.21 -16.61
N SER A 142 27.50 -14.97 -17.40
CA SER A 142 28.95 -14.86 -17.42
C SER A 142 29.42 -13.52 -18.02
N LYS A 143 30.57 -13.03 -17.56
CA LYS A 143 31.16 -11.75 -18.01
C LYS A 143 31.38 -11.71 -19.53
N SER A 144 31.73 -12.84 -20.15
CA SER A 144 31.93 -12.95 -21.60
C SER A 144 30.62 -12.77 -22.37
N VAL A 145 29.54 -13.41 -21.93
CA VAL A 145 28.20 -13.30 -22.54
C VAL A 145 27.67 -11.87 -22.39
N ALA A 146 27.80 -11.27 -21.20
CA ALA A 146 27.42 -9.89 -20.96
C ALA A 146 28.20 -8.90 -21.85
N ALA A 147 29.51 -9.13 -22.04
CA ALA A 147 30.35 -8.31 -22.91
C ALA A 147 29.95 -8.44 -24.40
N GLN A 148 29.61 -9.64 -24.86
CA GLN A 148 29.15 -9.87 -26.22
C GLN A 148 27.78 -9.22 -26.46
N PHE A 149 26.84 -9.39 -25.54
CA PHE A 149 25.54 -8.71 -25.56
C PHE A 149 25.71 -7.18 -25.63
N SER A 150 26.59 -6.61 -24.80
CA SER A 150 26.85 -5.17 -24.77
C SER A 150 27.38 -4.64 -26.11
N ARG A 151 28.26 -5.39 -26.77
CA ARG A 151 28.78 -5.03 -28.11
C ARG A 151 27.70 -5.08 -29.17
N THR A 152 26.90 -6.15 -29.20
CA THR A 152 25.80 -6.33 -30.17
C THR A 152 24.72 -5.27 -29.99
N ALA A 153 24.37 -4.94 -28.75
CA ALA A 153 23.35 -3.94 -28.43
C ALA A 153 23.88 -2.48 -28.45
N GLY A 154 25.16 -2.25 -28.76
CA GLY A 154 25.75 -0.91 -28.81
C GLY A 154 25.77 -0.18 -27.47
N LEU A 155 25.78 -0.91 -26.35
CA LEU A 155 25.74 -0.34 -25.01
C LEU A 155 27.07 0.35 -24.68
N LYS A 156 26.98 1.54 -24.07
CA LYS A 156 28.14 2.33 -23.62
C LYS A 156 28.33 2.14 -22.12
N SER A 157 29.57 1.90 -21.70
CA SER A 157 29.91 1.81 -20.28
C SER A 157 29.77 3.17 -19.62
N LYS A 158 29.11 3.21 -18.45
CA LYS A 158 29.06 4.37 -17.56
C LYS A 158 29.58 3.93 -16.20
N ARG A 159 30.60 4.61 -15.69
CA ARG A 159 31.04 4.43 -14.31
C ARG A 159 29.96 5.00 -13.39
N VAL A 160 29.52 4.19 -12.44
CA VAL A 160 28.67 4.61 -11.32
C VAL A 160 29.56 4.52 -10.10
N ASP A 161 29.78 5.65 -9.44
CA ASP A 161 30.55 5.68 -8.20
C ASP A 161 29.74 4.99 -7.10
N TYR A 162 30.44 4.28 -6.20
CA TYR A 162 29.79 3.67 -5.05
C TYR A 162 29.30 4.77 -4.12
N PHE A 163 28.10 4.62 -3.55
CA PHE A 163 27.61 5.59 -2.58
C PHE A 163 28.60 5.67 -1.40
N ASP A 164 29.00 6.88 -1.01
CA ASP A 164 29.75 7.12 0.22
C ASP A 164 28.87 6.74 1.42
N VAL A 165 28.88 5.47 1.80
CA VAL A 165 28.29 5.01 3.05
C VAL A 165 29.39 5.11 4.10
N THR A 166 29.46 6.25 4.77
CA THR A 166 30.24 6.41 5.99
C THR A 166 29.58 5.55 7.07
N VAL A 167 30.08 4.34 7.27
CA VAL A 167 29.69 3.51 8.41
C VAL A 167 30.45 4.02 9.64
N GLU A 168 29.82 4.88 10.43
CA GLU A 168 30.28 5.14 11.80
C GLU A 168 30.04 3.86 12.61
N VAL A 169 31.13 3.14 12.86
CA VAL A 169 31.14 2.01 13.79
C VAL A 169 31.31 2.60 15.19
N GLU A 170 30.22 2.74 15.93
CA GLU A 170 30.28 3.00 17.37
C GLU A 170 30.88 1.76 18.05
N GLN A 171 31.99 1.96 18.78
CA GLN A 171 32.74 0.91 19.48
C GLN A 171 32.09 0.53 20.81
#